data_AF-A0A519K9I8-F1
#
_entry.id   AF-A0A519K9I8-F1
#
_cell.length_a   1.000
_cell.length_b   1.000
_cell.length_c   1.000
_cell.angle_alpha   90.00
_cell.angle_beta   90.00
_cell.angle_gamma   90.00
#
_symmetry.space_group_name_H-M   'P 1'
#
loop_
_entity.id
_entity.type
_entity.pdbx_description
1 polymer ?
#
loop_
_entity_poly.entity_id
_entity_poly.type
_entity_poly.pdbx_seq_one_letter_code
_entity_poly.pdbx_strand_id
1 'polypeptide(L)'
;MSKKPVNVCVLSYEQDGKKFNATSASVESKDHAIEQALETFEKVQVENNITFKLLEIYSEWKPSDALLENMHATYPGLKITYSFQDGDEEKFRKAIQEKKWWQFWK
;
A
#
# COMPACT_ATOMS: atom_id res chain seq x y z
N MET A 1 -7.33 -25.82 9.85
CA MET A 1 -6.16 -25.08 9.31
C MET A 1 -6.35 -23.61 9.63
N SER A 2 -5.53 -23.01 10.49
CA SER A 2 -5.56 -21.56 10.71
C SER A 2 -5.05 -20.86 9.44
N LYS A 3 -5.91 -20.07 8.81
CA LYS A 3 -5.49 -19.17 7.73
C LYS A 3 -4.66 -18.06 8.38
N LYS A 4 -3.40 -17.90 7.96
CA LYS A 4 -2.60 -16.74 8.39
C LYS A 4 -3.29 -15.45 7.90
N PRO A 5 -3.33 -14.38 8.70
CA PRO A 5 -3.82 -13.10 8.24
C PRO A 5 -2.97 -12.61 7.05
N VAL A 6 -3.63 -12.07 6.03
CA VAL A 6 -2.98 -11.42 4.90
C VAL A 6 -2.95 -9.93 5.23
N ASN A 7 -1.77 -9.32 5.25
CA ASN A 7 -1.58 -7.88 5.43
C ASN A 7 -1.64 -7.22 4.06
N VAL A 8 -2.42 -6.16 3.90
CA VAL A 8 -2.55 -5.44 2.63
C VAL A 8 -2.07 -3.99 2.76
N CYS A 9 -1.43 -3.50 1.71
CA CYS A 9 -0.97 -2.12 1.57
C CYS A 9 -1.42 -1.58 0.20
N VAL A 10 -1.86 -0.31 0.16
CA VAL A 10 -2.16 0.42 -1.06
C VAL A 10 -1.31 1.70 -1.10
N LEU A 11 -0.49 1.84 -2.12
CA LEU A 11 0.27 3.04 -2.42
C LEU A 11 -0.52 3.90 -3.40
N SER A 12 -0.70 5.17 -3.10
CA SER A 12 -1.19 6.17 -4.05
C SER A 12 -0.03 7.05 -4.50
N TYR A 13 0.15 7.18 -5.81
CA TYR A 13 1.25 7.92 -6.40
C TYR A 13 0.81 8.73 -7.61
N GLU A 14 1.59 9.74 -7.97
CA GLU A 14 1.39 10.57 -9.15
C GLU A 14 2.46 10.31 -10.20
N GLN A 15 2.02 10.16 -11.44
CA GLN A 15 2.85 10.05 -12.64
C GLN A 15 2.24 10.98 -13.70
N ASP A 16 3.05 11.89 -14.26
CA ASP A 16 2.63 12.82 -15.32
C ASP A 16 1.35 13.62 -14.99
N GLY A 17 1.21 14.03 -13.72
CA GLY A 17 0.03 14.77 -13.22
C GLY A 17 -1.24 13.94 -13.06
N LYS A 18 -1.15 12.61 -13.23
CA LYS A 18 -2.25 11.66 -13.01
C LYS A 18 -1.99 10.82 -11.77
N LYS A 19 -3.04 10.54 -11.00
CA LYS A 19 -2.97 9.70 -9.81
C LYS A 19 -3.22 8.24 -10.16
N PHE A 20 -2.42 7.37 -9.57
CA PHE A 20 -2.47 5.92 -9.72
C PHE A 20 -2.37 5.26 -8.36
N ASN A 21 -2.82 4.01 -8.28
CA ASN A 21 -2.72 3.20 -7.07
C ASN A 21 -2.03 1.87 -7.38
N ALA A 22 -1.15 1.43 -6.49
CA ALA A 22 -0.53 0.11 -6.49
C ALA A 22 -0.87 -0.62 -5.19
N THR A 23 -1.10 -1.93 -5.26
CA THR A 23 -1.47 -2.74 -4.09
C THR A 23 -0.46 -3.86 -3.89
N SER A 24 -0.10 -4.10 -2.64
CA SER A 24 0.75 -5.21 -2.21
C SER A 24 0.07 -5.97 -1.07
N ALA A 25 0.40 -7.25 -0.93
CA ALA A 25 -0.08 -8.08 0.16
C ALA A 25 0.99 -9.08 0.62
N SER A 26 1.13 -9.26 1.93
CA SER A 26 2.06 -10.22 2.53
C SER A 26 1.46 -11.00 3.69
N VAL A 27 1.87 -12.26 3.84
CA VAL A 27 1.54 -13.12 4.97
C VAL A 27 2.65 -13.19 6.04
N GLU A 28 3.76 -12.49 5.83
CA GLU A 28 4.93 -12.50 6.73
C GLU A 28 4.74 -11.55 7.90
N SER A 29 4.60 -10.26 7.61
CA SER A 29 4.39 -9.21 8.59
C SER A 29 3.68 -8.00 7.97
N LYS A 30 3.25 -7.09 8.84
CA LYS A 30 2.59 -5.83 8.47
C LYS A 30 3.54 -4.92 7.68
N ASP A 31 4.74 -4.74 8.23
CA ASP A 31 5.80 -3.93 7.63
C ASP A 31 6.21 -4.52 6.27
N HIS A 32 6.29 -5.85 6.16
CA HIS A 32 6.69 -6.51 4.92
C HIS A 32 5.74 -6.24 3.74
N ALA A 33 4.43 -6.11 3.99
CA ALA A 33 3.49 -5.75 2.92
C ALA A 33 3.77 -4.35 2.35
N ILE A 34 4.15 -3.42 3.22
CA ILE A 34 4.52 -2.05 2.85
C ILE A 34 5.87 -2.04 2.14
N GLU A 35 6.87 -2.72 2.70
CA GLU A 35 8.21 -2.84 2.12
C GLU A 35 8.16 -3.43 0.71
N GLN A 36 7.41 -4.52 0.49
CA GLN A 36 7.23 -5.08 -0.86
C GLN A 36 6.54 -4.12 -1.83
N ALA A 37 5.58 -3.34 -1.34
CA ALA A 37 4.91 -2.33 -2.15
C ALA A 37 5.92 -1.26 -2.60
N LEU A 38 6.72 -0.77 -1.66
CA LEU A 38 7.74 0.25 -1.89
C LEU A 38 8.85 -0.26 -2.81
N GLU A 39 9.35 -1.48 -2.58
CA GLU A 39 10.38 -2.10 -3.44
C GLU A 39 9.87 -2.24 -4.87
N THR A 40 8.63 -2.68 -5.06
CA THR A 40 8.01 -2.76 -6.40
C THR A 40 7.90 -1.38 -7.04
N PHE A 41 7.45 -0.39 -6.26
CA PHE A 41 7.31 1.00 -6.70
C PHE A 41 8.65 1.62 -7.11
N GLU A 42 9.72 1.39 -6.35
CA GLU A 42 11.08 1.87 -6.64
C GLU A 42 11.69 1.14 -7.83
N LYS A 43 11.51 -0.18 -7.92
CA LYS A 43 11.99 -0.98 -9.05
C LYS A 43 11.39 -0.52 -10.37
N VAL A 44 10.08 -0.25 -10.42
CA VAL A 44 9.42 0.26 -11.64
C VAL A 44 9.99 1.61 -12.07
N GLN A 45 10.28 2.50 -11.11
CA GLN A 45 10.90 3.79 -11.40
C GLN A 45 12.29 3.63 -12.02
N VAL A 46 13.12 2.77 -11.44
CA VAL A 46 14.49 2.49 -11.93
C VAL A 46 14.46 1.82 -13.30
N GLU A 47 13.67 0.76 -13.48
CA GLU A 47 13.62 -0.02 -14.72
C GLU A 47 13.12 0.79 -15.93
N ASN A 48 12.20 1.73 -15.69
CA ASN A 48 11.61 2.54 -16.75
C ASN A 48 12.23 3.94 -16.84
N ASN A 49 13.19 4.27 -15.97
CA ASN A 49 13.79 5.60 -15.84
C ASN A 49 12.72 6.71 -15.71
N ILE A 50 11.72 6.46 -14.85
CA ILE A 50 10.62 7.37 -14.54
C ILE A 50 10.62 7.69 -13.06
N THR A 51 10.14 8.87 -12.69
CA THR A 51 9.98 9.27 -11.29
C THR A 51 8.51 9.40 -10.97
N PHE A 52 8.09 8.72 -9.91
CA PHE A 52 6.76 8.80 -9.35
C PHE A 52 6.81 9.62 -8.09
N LYS A 53 5.77 10.43 -7.87
CA LYS A 53 5.59 11.10 -6.59
C LYS A 53 4.67 10.28 -5.72
N LEU A 54 5.23 9.57 -4.73
CA LEU A 54 4.42 8.88 -3.73
C LEU A 54 3.64 9.90 -2.91
N LEU A 55 2.32 9.75 -2.83
CA LEU A 55 1.42 10.69 -2.16
C LEU A 55 0.93 10.14 -0.82
N GLU A 56 0.52 8.87 -0.81
CA GLU A 56 -0.13 8.27 0.34
C GLU A 56 0.10 6.76 0.42
N ILE A 57 0.26 6.24 1.63
CA ILE A 57 0.21 4.81 1.93
C ILE A 57 -1.01 4.55 2.79
N TYR A 58 -1.87 3.65 2.32
CA TYR A 58 -2.94 3.07 3.10
C TYR A 58 -2.52 1.68 3.55
N SER A 59 -2.48 1.47 4.86
CA SER A 59 -2.19 0.18 5.46
C SER A 59 -3.31 -0.21 6.41
N GLU A 60 -3.62 -1.51 6.48
CA GLU A 60 -4.57 -2.03 7.47
C GLU A 60 -4.08 -1.82 8.91
N TRP A 61 -2.77 -1.65 9.10
CA TRP A 61 -2.13 -1.54 10.40
C TRP A 61 -1.16 -0.39 10.47
N LYS A 62 -0.99 0.17 11.67
CA LYS A 62 0.09 1.11 11.95
C LYS A 62 1.44 0.41 11.67
N PRO A 63 2.31 0.98 10.80
CA PRO A 63 3.66 0.47 10.61
C PRO A 63 4.51 0.66 11.87
N SER A 64 5.64 -0.02 11.96
CA SER A 64 6.60 0.26 13.03
C SER A 64 7.12 1.71 12.97
N ASP A 65 7.47 2.28 14.13
CA ASP A 65 7.96 3.66 14.19
C ASP A 65 9.26 3.84 13.38
N ALA A 66 10.14 2.84 13.37
CA ALA A 66 11.34 2.84 12.54
C ALA A 66 11.02 2.88 11.02
N LEU A 67 10.00 2.13 10.58
CA LEU A 67 9.56 2.18 9.18
C LEU A 67 8.90 3.51 8.86
N LEU A 68 8.10 4.07 9.77
CA LEU A 68 7.49 5.41 9.61
C LEU A 68 8.55 6.51 9.46
N GLU A 69 9.59 6.50 10.31
CA GLU A 69 10.70 7.46 10.24
C GLU A 69 11.43 7.36 8.89
N ASN A 70 11.76 6.15 8.45
CA ASN A 70 12.41 5.92 7.16
C ASN A 70 11.54 6.40 5.98
N MET A 71 10.24 6.10 5.99
CA MET A 71 9.34 6.52 4.92
C MET A 71 9.20 8.05 4.86
N HIS A 72 9.13 8.74 6.00
CA HIS A 72 9.07 10.20 6.01
C HIS A 72 10.39 10.86 5.59
N ALA A 73 11.53 10.23 5.86
CA ALA A 73 12.83 10.70 5.38
C ALA A 73 12.98 10.55 3.86
N THR A 74 12.54 9.41 3.30
CA THR A 74 12.64 9.13 1.86
C THR A 74 11.57 9.85 1.04
N TYR A 75 10.36 10.00 1.59
CA TYR A 75 9.20 10.58 0.92
C TYR A 75 8.67 11.79 1.71
N PRO A 76 9.29 12.98 1.57
CA PRO A 76 8.84 14.18 2.26
C PRO A 76 7.40 14.53 1.88
N GLY A 77 6.54 14.71 2.89
CA GLY A 77 5.12 15.01 2.69
C GLY A 77 4.23 13.79 2.42
N LEU A 78 4.78 12.57 2.51
CA LEU A 78 4.01 11.34 2.46
C LEU A 78 2.94 11.32 3.55
N LYS A 79 1.70 11.04 3.15
CA LYS A 79 0.61 10.75 4.09
C LYS A 79 0.57 9.26 4.36
N ILE A 80 0.42 8.88 5.62
CA ILE A 80 0.30 7.48 6.00
C ILE A 80 -0.99 7.34 6.78
N THR A 81 -1.94 6.67 6.16
CA THR A 81 -3.25 6.42 6.73
C THR A 81 -3.29 4.96 7.15
N TYR A 82 -3.52 4.74 8.45
CA TYR A 82 -3.67 3.42 9.03
C TYR A 82 -4.96 3.38 9.84
N SER A 83 -5.98 2.71 9.32
CA SER A 83 -7.17 2.32 10.07
C SER A 83 -8.05 1.46 9.17
N PHE A 84 -8.45 0.29 9.65
CA PHE A 84 -9.88 0.03 9.65
C PHE A 84 -10.39 0.48 11.02
N GLN A 85 -11.34 1.41 11.06
CA GLN A 85 -12.22 1.45 12.22
C GLN A 85 -13.00 0.12 12.25
N ASP A 86 -13.43 -0.33 13.44
CA ASP A 86 -14.31 -1.51 13.56
C ASP A 86 -15.44 -1.43 12.53
N GLY A 87 -15.48 -2.37 11.58
CA GLY A 87 -16.49 -2.46 10.52
C GLY A 87 -16.00 -2.29 9.07
N ASP A 88 -14.80 -1.74 8.81
CA ASP A 88 -14.28 -1.64 7.43
C ASP A 88 -13.60 -2.94 6.94
N GLU A 89 -13.23 -3.84 7.86
CA GLU A 89 -12.71 -5.18 7.54
C GLU A 89 -13.67 -5.97 6.64
N GLU A 90 -14.98 -5.77 6.79
CA GLU A 90 -16.00 -6.47 5.99
C GLU A 90 -16.12 -5.90 4.57
N LYS A 91 -15.90 -4.58 4.39
CA LYS A 91 -15.86 -3.94 3.06
C LYS A 91 -14.62 -4.37 2.29
N PHE A 92 -13.47 -4.42 2.97
CA PHE A 92 -12.21 -4.80 2.35
C PHE A 92 -12.15 -6.31 2.07
N ARG A 93 -12.63 -7.15 3.01
CA ARG A 93 -12.80 -8.59 2.76
C ARG A 93 -13.78 -8.88 1.62
N LYS A 94 -14.88 -8.13 1.48
CA LYS A 94 -15.77 -8.25 0.30
C LYS A 94 -15.06 -7.87 -1.00
N ALA A 95 -14.30 -6.78 -1.02
CA ALA A 95 -13.54 -6.35 -2.20
C ALA A 95 -12.49 -7.40 -2.64
N ILE A 96 -11.84 -8.07 -1.68
CA ILE A 96 -10.88 -9.15 -1.92
C ILE A 96 -11.58 -10.47 -2.30
N GLN A 97 -12.61 -10.90 -1.56
CA GLN A 97 -13.33 -12.17 -1.79
C GLN A 97 -14.12 -12.19 -3.10
N GLU A 98 -14.68 -11.06 -3.54
CA GLU A 98 -15.49 -11.01 -4.76
C GLU A 98 -14.65 -11.01 -6.05
N LYS A 99 -13.31 -11.09 -5.98
CA LYS A 99 -12.42 -10.97 -7.16
C LYS A 99 -12.84 -9.79 -8.06
N LYS A 100 -13.10 -8.63 -7.46
CA LYS A 100 -13.57 -7.42 -8.17
C LYS A 100 -12.72 -6.18 -7.90
N TRP A 101 -11.51 -6.34 -7.36
CA TRP A 101 -10.57 -5.24 -7.13
C TRP A 101 -10.23 -4.46 -8.42
N TRP A 102 -10.33 -5.10 -9.59
CA TRP A 102 -10.20 -4.45 -10.91
C TRP A 102 -11.42 -3.62 -11.36
N GLN A 103 -12.57 -3.68 -10.68
CA GLN A 103 -13.78 -2.92 -11.06
C GLN A 103 -13.79 -1.47 -10.52
N PHE A 104 -12.81 -1.09 -9.70
CA PHE A 104 -12.55 0.32 -9.32
C PHE A 104 -11.70 1.07 -10.37
N TRP A 105 -11.47 0.47 -11.55
CA TRP A 105 -10.90 1.11 -12.72
C TRP A 105 -11.96 1.25 -13.81
N LYS A 106 -12.75 2.31 -13.74
CA LYS A 106 -13.28 3.04 -14.90
C LYS A 106 -13.40 4.52 -14.57
#